data_AF-A0A7S1LA15-F1
#
_entry.id   AF-A0A7S1LA15-F1
#
_cell.length_a   1.000
_cell.length_b   1.000
_cell.length_c   1.000
_cell.angle_alpha   90.00
_cell.angle_beta   90.00
_cell.angle_gamma   90.00
#
_symmetry.space_group_name_H-M   'P 1'
#
loop_
_entity.id
_entity.type
_entity.pdbx_description
1 polymer ?
#
loop_
_entity_poly.entity_id
_entity_poly.type
_entity_poly.pdbx_seq_one_letter_code
_entity_poly.pdbx_strand_id
1 'polypeptide(L)'
;ELGETWAQRNAFAFGRGQRGVQRRRVLDSLLSTSGSVVQLTDSVEYGLTDIQEYYANTGAMVRKMGDLQGRKVTALIVETTQKEVKPRKLEAALRLEYRTKLLNPKWAEAMVAQGSGGAFEVSQRMTALVGWGATAKFQEDWVYDQG
;
A
#
# COMPACT_ATOMS: atom_id res chain seq x y z
N GLU A 1 -10.68 11.97 1.50
CA GLU A 1 -10.53 11.95 2.97
C GLU A 1 -9.24 11.29 3.43
N LEU A 2 -8.98 10.00 3.12
CA LEU A 2 -7.78 9.29 3.61
C LEU A 2 -6.43 9.99 3.33
N GLY A 3 -6.20 10.46 2.09
CA GLY A 3 -4.98 11.21 1.76
C GLY A 3 -4.87 12.56 2.50
N GLU A 4 -6.00 13.18 2.82
CA GLU A 4 -6.06 14.42 3.59
C GLU A 4 -5.69 14.19 5.05
N THR A 5 -6.27 13.15 5.68
CA THR A 5 -5.94 12.72 7.04
C THR A 5 -4.46 12.34 7.16
N TRP A 6 -3.91 11.63 6.17
CA TRP A 6 -2.49 11.30 6.13
C TRP A 6 -1.63 12.57 6.07
N ALA A 7 -1.95 13.53 5.20
CA ALA A 7 -1.20 14.78 5.08
C ALA A 7 -1.27 15.64 6.36
N GLN A 8 -2.41 15.66 7.06
CA GLN A 8 -2.54 16.35 8.35
C GLN A 8 -1.60 15.77 9.41
N ARG A 9 -1.42 14.45 9.43
CA ARG A 9 -0.55 13.75 10.39
C ARG A 9 0.94 13.75 10.01
N ASN A 10 1.28 13.96 8.74
CA ASN A 10 2.65 13.79 8.23
C ASN A 10 3.31 15.09 7.71
N ALA A 11 2.60 16.22 7.67
CA ALA A 11 3.14 17.48 7.17
C ALA A 11 4.04 18.22 8.18
N PHE A 12 5.03 17.55 8.75
CA PHE A 12 5.97 18.12 9.72
C PHE A 12 7.38 18.18 9.12
N ALA A 13 7.97 19.37 9.08
CA ALA A 13 9.30 19.60 8.54
C ALA A 13 10.40 19.40 9.59
N PHE A 14 11.49 18.79 9.15
CA PHE A 14 12.71 18.55 9.92
C PHE A 14 13.93 19.04 9.13
N GLY A 15 14.95 19.55 9.84
CA GLY A 15 16.22 19.98 9.25
C GLY A 15 16.45 21.49 9.32
N ARG A 16 17.71 21.92 9.15
CA ARG A 16 18.16 23.33 9.23
C ARG A 16 17.59 24.08 10.44
N GLY A 17 17.62 23.45 11.62
CA GLY A 17 17.10 24.03 12.87
C GLY A 17 15.60 23.84 13.10
N GLN A 18 14.83 23.33 12.14
CA GLN A 18 13.42 22.97 12.35
C GLN A 18 13.29 21.57 12.94
N ARG A 19 12.42 21.43 13.94
CA ARG A 19 12.10 20.16 14.62
C ARG A 19 10.59 19.98 14.70
N GLY A 20 10.03 19.27 13.72
CA GLY A 20 8.61 18.91 13.73
C GLY A 20 7.67 20.11 13.55
N VAL A 21 8.05 21.09 12.72
CA VAL A 21 7.16 22.25 12.48
C VAL A 21 6.19 21.93 11.35
N GLN A 22 4.89 22.14 11.57
CA GLN A 22 3.90 21.84 10.55
C GLN A 22 4.06 22.75 9.31
N ARG A 23 4.09 22.15 8.12
CA ARG A 23 4.34 22.79 6.82
C ARG A 23 3.42 22.23 5.73
N ARG A 24 2.10 22.36 5.94
CA ARG A 24 1.12 21.71 5.07
C ARG A 24 1.20 22.15 3.61
N ARG A 25 1.28 23.45 3.35
CA ARG A 25 1.39 24.00 1.99
C ARG A 25 2.65 23.55 1.26
N VAL A 26 3.75 23.35 1.99
CA VAL A 26 5.02 22.87 1.42
C VAL A 26 4.88 21.42 0.99
N LEU A 27 4.33 20.55 1.85
CA LEU A 27 4.06 19.16 1.50
C LEU A 27 3.16 19.07 0.26
N ASP A 28 2.05 19.81 0.24
CA ASP A 28 1.12 19.77 -0.89
C ASP A 28 1.78 20.25 -2.20
N SER A 29 2.68 21.25 -2.14
CA SER A 29 3.46 21.71 -3.31
C SER A 29 4.47 20.66 -3.82
N LEU A 30 5.13 19.93 -2.93
CA LEU A 30 6.03 18.84 -3.30
C LEU A 30 5.25 17.67 -3.92
N LEU A 31 4.11 17.31 -3.33
CA LEU A 31 3.27 16.22 -3.81
C LEU A 31 2.56 16.55 -5.13
N SER A 32 2.25 17.82 -5.42
CA SER A 32 1.62 18.20 -6.70
C SER A 32 2.58 18.09 -7.90
N THR A 33 3.89 18.12 -7.66
CA THR A 33 4.93 18.03 -8.71
C THR A 33 5.56 16.64 -8.82
N SER A 34 5.34 15.76 -7.84
CA SER A 34 5.93 14.42 -7.79
C SER A 34 5.24 13.45 -8.77
N GLY A 35 6.03 12.61 -9.46
CA GLY A 35 5.52 11.70 -10.49
C GLY A 35 4.98 10.37 -9.97
N SER A 36 5.60 9.81 -8.93
CA SER A 36 5.31 8.51 -8.34
C SER A 36 5.75 8.47 -6.88
N VAL A 37 5.15 7.58 -6.10
CA VAL A 37 5.70 7.14 -4.81
C VAL A 37 6.63 5.95 -5.05
N VAL A 38 7.66 5.78 -4.23
CA VAL A 38 8.50 4.57 -4.23
C VAL A 38 8.45 3.97 -2.83
N GLN A 39 8.13 2.69 -2.72
CA GLN A 39 8.12 1.92 -1.48
C GLN A 39 9.15 0.81 -1.56
N LEU A 40 10.03 0.75 -0.57
CA LEU A 40 10.95 -0.36 -0.38
C LEU A 40 10.31 -1.41 0.52
N THR A 41 10.48 -2.68 0.18
CA THR A 41 10.10 -3.82 1.02
C THR A 41 11.34 -4.70 1.21
N ASP A 42 11.65 -5.03 2.46
CA ASP A 42 12.87 -5.71 2.87
C ASP A 42 12.60 -7.05 3.55
N SER A 43 11.35 -7.53 3.49
CA SER A 43 10.95 -8.83 4.04
C SER A 43 10.58 -9.81 2.93
N VAL A 44 10.94 -11.08 3.17
CA VAL A 44 10.49 -12.22 2.36
C VAL A 44 9.18 -12.78 2.91
N GLU A 45 8.92 -12.60 4.20
CA GLU A 45 7.77 -13.16 4.91
C GLU A 45 6.57 -12.21 4.89
N TYR A 46 6.83 -10.91 5.08
CA TYR A 46 5.81 -9.87 5.14
C TYR A 46 5.86 -9.00 3.89
N GLY A 47 4.72 -8.90 3.22
CA GLY A 47 4.47 -8.13 2.02
C GLY A 47 3.43 -7.04 2.24
N LEU A 48 2.91 -6.52 1.12
CA LEU A 48 2.02 -5.37 1.08
C LEU A 48 0.63 -5.67 1.65
N THR A 49 0.30 -6.96 1.81
CA THR A 49 -1.01 -7.41 2.32
C THR A 49 -0.98 -7.90 3.76
N ASP A 50 0.20 -7.93 4.40
CA ASP A 50 0.36 -8.39 5.78
C ASP A 50 0.53 -7.21 6.77
N ILE A 51 0.92 -6.03 6.29
CA ILE A 51 1.26 -4.86 7.12
C ILE A 51 0.38 -3.67 6.72
N GLN A 52 -0.41 -3.17 7.67
CA GLN A 52 -1.38 -2.09 7.46
C GLN A 52 -0.72 -0.76 7.03
N GLU A 53 0.49 -0.52 7.54
CA GLU A 53 1.25 0.71 7.35
C GLU A 53 1.52 1.00 5.86
N TYR A 54 1.59 -0.03 5.01
CA TYR A 54 1.82 0.17 3.58
C TYR A 54 0.63 0.89 2.91
N TYR A 55 -0.61 0.42 3.09
CA TYR A 55 -1.75 1.14 2.50
C TYR A 55 -2.06 2.43 3.27
N ALA A 56 -1.82 2.47 4.59
CA ALA A 56 -2.06 3.66 5.40
C ALA A 56 -1.09 4.81 5.10
N ASN A 57 0.14 4.52 4.65
CA ASN A 57 1.13 5.53 4.27
C ASN A 57 1.31 5.64 2.76
N THR A 58 1.84 4.60 2.10
CA THR A 58 2.11 4.61 0.66
C THR A 58 0.82 4.83 -0.13
N GLY A 59 -0.21 4.06 0.19
CA GLY A 59 -1.52 4.21 -0.42
C GLY A 59 -2.12 5.61 -0.19
N ALA A 60 -2.11 6.10 1.05
CA ALA A 60 -2.67 7.41 1.36
C ALA A 60 -1.89 8.57 0.72
N MET A 61 -0.56 8.45 0.57
CA MET A 61 0.26 9.39 -0.17
C MET A 61 -0.09 9.37 -1.67
N VAL A 62 -0.23 8.18 -2.27
CA VAL A 62 -0.72 8.02 -3.65
C VAL A 62 -2.08 8.69 -3.82
N ARG A 63 -3.00 8.48 -2.87
CA ARG A 63 -4.31 9.15 -2.86
C ARG A 63 -4.16 10.66 -2.85
N LYS A 64 -3.34 11.20 -1.93
CA LYS A 64 -3.16 12.65 -1.78
C LYS A 64 -2.56 13.28 -3.04
N MET A 65 -1.56 12.63 -3.65
CA MET A 65 -0.99 13.06 -4.92
C MET A 65 -2.03 13.06 -6.04
N GLY A 66 -2.84 12.00 -6.15
CA GLY A 66 -3.90 11.93 -7.15
C GLY A 66 -4.96 13.02 -6.96
N ASP A 67 -5.37 13.28 -5.73
CA ASP A 67 -6.33 14.34 -5.39
C ASP A 67 -5.78 15.74 -5.75
N LEU A 68 -4.49 16.01 -5.49
CA LEU A 68 -3.84 17.29 -5.82
C LEU A 68 -3.61 17.50 -7.32
N GLN A 69 -3.32 16.42 -8.06
CA GLN A 69 -2.91 16.51 -9.46
C GLN A 69 -4.08 16.29 -10.44
N GLY A 70 -5.25 15.86 -9.96
CA GLY A 70 -6.41 15.56 -10.81
C GLY A 70 -6.21 14.38 -11.76
N ARG A 71 -5.18 13.55 -11.54
CA ARG A 71 -4.84 12.39 -12.38
C ARG A 71 -4.53 11.17 -11.52
N LYS A 72 -4.52 9.99 -12.15
CA LYS A 72 -4.05 8.77 -11.47
C LYS A 72 -2.54 8.87 -11.19
N VAL A 73 -2.17 8.60 -9.95
CA VAL A 73 -0.80 8.40 -9.47
C VAL A 73 -0.71 6.95 -8.98
N THR A 74 0.46 6.33 -9.08
CA THR A 74 0.73 4.99 -8.54
C THR A 74 2.02 5.00 -7.73
N ALA A 75 2.33 3.87 -7.09
CA ALA A 75 3.61 3.62 -6.45
C ALA A 75 4.44 2.58 -7.21
N LEU A 76 5.75 2.67 -7.07
CA LEU A 76 6.69 1.64 -7.46
C LEU A 76 7.14 0.88 -6.21
N ILE A 77 7.08 -0.44 -6.25
CA ILE A 77 7.48 -1.35 -5.19
C ILE A 77 8.84 -1.91 -5.55
N VAL A 78 9.78 -1.79 -4.63
CA VAL A 78 11.16 -2.21 -4.80
C VAL A 78 11.48 -3.21 -3.71
N GLU A 79 11.51 -4.48 -4.09
CA GLU A 79 11.85 -5.59 -3.20
C GLU A 79 13.38 -5.70 -3.09
N THR A 80 13.93 -5.42 -1.91
CA THR A 80 15.39 -5.39 -1.69
C THR A 80 15.96 -6.74 -1.27
N THR A 81 15.10 -7.73 -1.02
CA THR A 81 15.50 -9.11 -0.69
C THR A 81 15.83 -9.96 -1.91
N GLN A 82 15.44 -9.52 -3.11
CA GLN A 82 15.72 -10.22 -4.36
C GLN A 82 17.15 -9.93 -4.85
N LYS A 83 17.80 -10.96 -5.41
CA LYS A 83 19.14 -10.82 -6.02
C LYS A 83 19.15 -9.80 -7.17
N GLU A 84 18.03 -9.64 -7.86
CA GLU A 84 17.85 -8.63 -8.91
C GLU A 84 16.73 -7.67 -8.49
N VAL A 85 17.09 -6.41 -8.23
CA VAL A 85 16.15 -5.39 -7.77
C VAL A 85 15.46 -4.76 -8.97
N LYS A 86 14.21 -5.17 -9.23
CA LYS A 86 13.37 -4.61 -10.30
C LYS A 86 12.13 -3.92 -9.72
N PRO A 87 11.99 -2.59 -9.88
CA PRO A 87 10.79 -1.89 -9.47
C PRO A 87 9.54 -2.42 -10.20
N ARG A 88 8.50 -2.80 -9.44
CA ARG A 88 7.18 -3.17 -9.97
C ARG A 88 6.17 -2.06 -9.70
N LYS A 89 5.19 -1.88 -10.59
CA LYS A 89 4.03 -1.05 -10.26
C LYS A 89 3.26 -1.70 -9.10
N LEU A 90 2.74 -0.90 -8.19
CA LEU A 90 1.95 -1.34 -7.03
C LEU A 90 0.87 -2.34 -7.43
N GLU A 91 0.10 -2.08 -8.48
CA GLU A 91 -0.97 -2.98 -8.91
C GLU A 91 -0.45 -4.35 -9.35
N ALA A 92 0.72 -4.40 -10.00
CA ALA A 92 1.33 -5.67 -10.40
C ALA A 92 1.88 -6.43 -9.19
N ALA A 93 2.45 -5.73 -8.20
CA ALA A 93 2.93 -6.33 -6.96
C ALA A 93 1.77 -6.92 -6.13
N LEU A 94 0.69 -6.16 -5.94
CA LEU A 94 -0.50 -6.63 -5.23
C LEU A 94 -1.14 -7.85 -5.92
N ARG A 95 -1.30 -7.83 -7.25
CA ARG A 95 -1.81 -8.98 -8.01
C ARG A 95 -0.97 -10.24 -7.79
N LEU A 96 0.35 -10.10 -7.83
CA LEU A 96 1.25 -11.21 -7.59
C LEU A 96 1.05 -11.77 -6.18
N GLU A 97 1.00 -10.89 -5.17
CA GLU A 97 0.85 -11.28 -3.77
C GLU A 97 -0.50 -11.97 -3.48
N TYR A 98 -1.61 -11.45 -4.01
CA TYR A 98 -2.92 -12.10 -3.87
C TYR A 98 -2.97 -13.47 -4.55
N ARG A 99 -2.31 -13.62 -5.72
CA ARG A 99 -2.24 -14.90 -6.43
C ARG A 99 -1.40 -15.96 -5.72
N THR A 100 -0.34 -15.55 -5.02
CA THR A 100 0.53 -16.49 -4.30
C THR A 100 0.00 -16.85 -2.91
N LYS A 101 -0.83 -15.98 -2.32
CA LYS A 101 -1.45 -16.17 -1.00
C LYS A 101 -2.96 -16.44 -1.10
N LEU A 102 -3.80 -15.41 -1.00
CA LEU A 102 -5.25 -15.53 -0.83
C LEU A 102 -5.95 -16.41 -1.89
N LEU A 103 -5.48 -16.36 -3.13
CA LEU A 103 -6.06 -17.11 -4.25
C LEU A 103 -5.33 -18.44 -4.53
N ASN A 104 -4.32 -18.78 -3.74
CA ASN A 104 -3.57 -20.02 -3.87
C ASN A 104 -4.26 -21.13 -3.07
N PRO A 105 -4.75 -22.22 -3.70
CA PRO A 105 -5.42 -23.32 -3.01
C PRO A 105 -4.58 -23.93 -1.89
N LYS A 106 -3.25 -24.05 -2.09
CA LYS A 106 -2.36 -24.60 -1.07
C LYS A 106 -2.28 -23.71 0.18
N TRP A 107 -2.33 -22.39 -0.02
CA TRP A 107 -2.37 -21.45 1.10
C TRP A 107 -3.72 -21.53 1.82
N ALA A 108 -4.82 -21.59 1.07
CA ALA A 108 -6.16 -21.76 1.65
C ALA A 108 -6.28 -23.05 2.49
N GLU A 109 -5.82 -24.18 1.96
CA GLU A 109 -5.76 -25.46 2.70
C GLU A 109 -4.94 -25.34 3.99
N ALA A 110 -3.77 -24.69 3.93
CA ALA A 110 -2.93 -24.47 5.09
C ALA A 110 -3.61 -23.56 6.15
N MET A 111 -4.35 -22.53 5.72
CA MET A 111 -5.11 -21.68 6.63
C MET A 111 -6.25 -22.45 7.30
N VAL A 112 -6.99 -23.26 6.54
CA VAL A 112 -8.05 -24.12 7.11
C VAL A 112 -7.47 -25.06 8.17
N ALA A 113 -6.31 -25.67 7.92
CA ALA A 113 -5.64 -26.56 8.88
C ALA A 113 -5.21 -25.85 10.18
N GLN A 114 -4.99 -24.53 10.15
CA GLN A 114 -4.65 -23.73 11.33
C GLN A 114 -5.86 -23.25 12.15
N GLY A 115 -7.09 -23.52 11.71
CA GLY A 115 -8.31 -23.13 12.43
C GLY A 115 -8.44 -21.61 12.60
N SER A 116 -8.58 -21.13 13.85
CA SER A 116 -8.79 -19.71 14.14
C SER A 116 -7.63 -18.82 13.71
N GLY A 117 -6.39 -19.32 13.76
CA GLY A 117 -5.21 -18.60 13.29
C GLY A 117 -5.27 -18.34 11.78
N GLY A 118 -5.65 -19.35 11.00
CA GLY A 118 -5.82 -19.18 9.55
C GLY A 118 -6.98 -18.27 9.18
N ALA A 119 -8.09 -18.32 9.93
CA ALA A 119 -9.20 -17.38 9.74
C ALA A 119 -8.78 -15.92 10.01
N PHE A 120 -7.95 -15.69 11.02
CA PHE A 120 -7.36 -14.38 11.28
C PHE A 120 -6.48 -13.91 10.12
N GLU A 121 -5.59 -14.76 9.62
CA GLU A 121 -4.73 -14.45 8.48
C GLU A 121 -5.54 -14.06 7.23
N VAL A 122 -6.60 -14.80 6.90
CA VAL A 122 -7.52 -14.45 5.79
C VAL A 122 -8.15 -13.07 6.00
N SER A 123 -8.64 -12.79 7.21
CA SER A 123 -9.24 -11.49 7.56
C SER A 123 -8.25 -10.33 7.36
N GLN A 124 -6.97 -10.53 7.70
CA GLN A 124 -5.94 -9.52 7.46
C GLN A 124 -5.78 -9.20 5.96
N ARG A 125 -5.76 -10.20 5.07
CA ARG A 125 -5.58 -9.98 3.61
C ARG A 125 -6.79 -9.30 2.97
N MET A 126 -7.99 -9.62 3.47
CA MET A 126 -9.23 -8.93 3.06
C MET A 126 -9.23 -7.47 3.54
N THR A 127 -8.75 -7.21 4.76
CA THR A 127 -8.61 -5.84 5.28
C THR A 127 -7.63 -5.04 4.43
N ALA A 128 -6.48 -5.63 4.09
CA ALA A 128 -5.52 -5.00 3.19
C ALA A 128 -6.11 -4.72 1.80
N LEU A 129 -6.94 -5.62 1.27
CA LEU A 129 -7.60 -5.45 -0.03
C LEU A 129 -8.48 -4.20 -0.04
N VAL A 130 -9.30 -4.04 0.99
CA VAL A 130 -10.14 -2.85 1.19
C VAL A 130 -9.27 -1.59 1.38
N GLY A 131 -8.19 -1.69 2.16
CA GLY A 131 -7.24 -0.60 2.39
C GLY A 131 -6.60 -0.09 1.10
N TRP A 132 -6.08 -1.00 0.27
CA TRP A 132 -5.50 -0.68 -1.04
C TRP A 132 -6.54 -0.19 -2.05
N GLY A 133 -7.77 -0.72 -2.00
CA GLY A 133 -8.88 -0.21 -2.80
C GLY A 133 -9.22 1.25 -2.47
N ALA A 134 -9.31 1.58 -1.18
CA ALA A 134 -9.66 2.92 -0.73
C ALA A 134 -8.55 3.97 -0.99
N THR A 135 -7.29 3.54 -0.94
CA THR A 135 -6.12 4.44 -0.97
C THR A 135 -5.43 4.50 -2.34
N ALA A 136 -5.29 3.37 -3.04
CA ALA A 136 -4.62 3.30 -4.33
C ALA A 136 -5.58 3.03 -5.51
N LYS A 137 -6.89 2.94 -5.26
CA LYS A 137 -7.89 2.50 -6.26
C LYS A 137 -7.53 1.14 -6.86
N PHE A 138 -6.95 0.25 -6.05
CA PHE A 138 -6.71 -1.12 -6.46
C PHE A 138 -8.05 -1.85 -6.56
N GLN A 139 -8.30 -2.49 -7.69
CA GLN A 139 -9.54 -3.21 -7.98
C GLN A 139 -9.19 -4.42 -8.84
N GLU A 140 -9.86 -5.54 -8.58
CA GLU A 140 -9.74 -6.77 -9.36
C GLU A 140 -11.13 -7.40 -9.52
N ASP A 141 -11.36 -8.03 -10.67
CA ASP A 141 -12.68 -8.57 -11.01
C ASP A 141 -13.10 -9.68 -10.03
N TRP A 142 -12.18 -10.58 -9.66
CA TRP A 142 -12.45 -11.70 -8.74
C TRP A 142 -12.91 -11.28 -7.33
N VAL A 143 -12.73 -10.02 -6.95
CA VAL A 143 -13.18 -9.50 -5.65
C VAL A 143 -14.69 -9.33 -5.62
N TYR A 144 -15.28 -8.97 -6.75
CA TYR A 144 -16.70 -8.66 -6.90
C TYR A 144 -17.45 -9.71 -7.71
N ASP A 145 -16.73 -10.58 -8.43
CA ASP A 145 -17.28 -11.71 -9.15
C ASP A 145 -17.47 -12.89 -8.18
N GLN A 146 -18.55 -12.80 -7.40
CA GLN A 146 -19.08 -13.91 -6.59
C GLN A 146 -20.26 -14.48 -7.38
N GLY A 147 -19.97 -15.39 -8.31
CA GLY A 147 -20.99 -16.19 -9.00
C GLY A 147 -21.83 -17.00 -8.02
#